data_AF-X2C1C7-F1
#
_entry.id   AF-X2C1C7-F1
#
_cell.length_a   1.000
_cell.length_b   1.000
_cell.length_c   1.000
_cell.angle_alpha   90.00
_cell.angle_beta   90.00
_cell.angle_gamma   90.00
#
_symmetry.space_group_name_H-M   'P 1'
#
loop_
_entity.id
_entity.type
_entity.pdbx_description
1 polymer ?
#
loop_
_entity_poly.entity_id
_entity_poly.type
_entity_poly.pdbx_seq_one_letter_code
_entity_poly.pdbx_strand_id
1 'polypeptide(L)'
;AWIGLELNTLSIIPIITKHHYPRSTEATTKYFLTQAAASALLLFASTINAWHTGTWDISQLTNQPSCTMLTMALSMKLGLAPLHFWLPEVLQGTSLSTALIITTWQKLAPMALMFLTYNSLNPSILMTLGLLSALVGGWGGLNQTQ
;
A
#
# COMPACT_ATOMS: atom_id res chain seq x y z
N ALA A 1 -14.59 2.08 -3.26
CA ALA A 1 -13.22 1.52 -3.10
C ALA A 1 -12.50 2.06 -1.87
N TRP A 2 -12.27 3.38 -1.76
CA TRP A 2 -11.47 3.99 -0.69
C TRP A 2 -11.91 3.62 0.74
N ILE A 3 -13.21 3.74 1.05
CA ILE A 3 -13.74 3.40 2.39
C ILE A 3 -13.37 1.96 2.80
N GLY A 4 -13.44 1.00 1.86
CA GLY A 4 -13.07 -0.39 2.15
C GLY A 4 -11.59 -0.55 2.49
N LEU A 5 -10.71 0.20 1.83
CA LEU A 5 -9.27 0.22 2.15
C LEU A 5 -9.00 0.87 3.52
N GLU A 6 -9.74 1.91 3.89
CA GLU A 6 -9.62 2.55 5.22
C GLU A 6 -10.15 1.66 6.34
N LEU A 7 -11.24 0.94 6.12
CA LEU A 7 -11.71 -0.05 7.09
C LEU A 7 -10.67 -1.16 7.28
N ASN A 8 -9.97 -1.55 6.21
CA ASN A 8 -8.90 -2.54 6.28
C ASN A 8 -7.68 -2.04 7.09
N THR A 9 -7.32 -0.76 6.96
CA THR A 9 -6.22 -0.15 7.74
C THR A 9 -6.61 0.04 9.20
N LEU A 10 -7.82 0.51 9.49
CA LEU A 10 -8.29 0.73 10.86
C LEU A 10 -8.49 -0.59 11.62
N SER A 11 -8.96 -1.65 10.96
CA SER A 11 -9.21 -2.94 11.61
C SER A 11 -7.93 -3.69 12.02
N ILE A 12 -6.81 -3.48 11.32
CA ILE A 12 -5.54 -4.15 11.67
C ILE A 12 -4.81 -3.44 12.81
N ILE A 13 -5.06 -2.16 13.08
CA ILE A 13 -4.37 -1.39 14.12
C ILE A 13 -4.48 -2.05 15.51
N PRO A 14 -5.69 -2.41 16.01
CA PRO A 14 -5.82 -3.08 17.31
C PRO A 14 -5.14 -4.46 17.34
N ILE A 15 -5.07 -5.13 16.19
CA ILE A 15 -4.45 -6.45 16.05
C ILE A 15 -2.93 -6.32 16.22
N ILE A 16 -2.32 -5.28 15.65
CA ILE A 16 -0.88 -4.99 15.80
C ILE A 16 -0.56 -4.62 17.25
N THR A 17 -1.36 -3.74 17.88
CA THR A 17 -1.16 -3.27 19.27
C THR A 17 -1.62 -4.25 20.34
N LYS A 18 -2.01 -5.49 19.98
CA LYS A 18 -2.60 -6.44 20.93
C LYS A 18 -1.73 -6.65 22.17
N HIS A 19 -0.42 -6.67 21.98
CA HIS A 19 0.55 -6.69 23.05
C HIS A 19 1.15 -5.28 23.18
N HIS A 20 0.93 -4.62 24.33
CA HIS A 20 1.33 -3.23 24.59
C HIS A 20 2.84 -3.04 24.82
N TYR A 21 3.68 -3.69 24.01
CA TYR A 21 5.13 -3.48 24.02
C TYR A 21 5.52 -2.25 23.19
N PRO A 22 6.60 -1.55 23.56
CA PRO A 22 7.04 -0.34 22.84
C PRO A 22 7.30 -0.61 21.35
N ARG A 23 7.84 -1.78 21.02
CA ARG A 23 8.09 -2.20 19.62
C ARG A 23 6.80 -2.37 18.80
N SER A 24 5.76 -2.93 19.41
CA SER A 24 4.46 -3.07 18.77
C SER A 24 3.82 -1.70 18.55
N THR A 25 3.93 -0.80 19.52
CA THR A 25 3.42 0.58 19.36
C THR A 25 4.16 1.33 18.24
N GLU A 26 5.48 1.19 18.13
CA GLU A 26 6.26 1.78 17.04
C GLU A 26 5.80 1.23 15.67
N ALA A 27 5.68 -0.10 15.55
CA ALA A 27 5.16 -0.74 14.34
C ALA A 27 3.77 -0.23 13.97
N THR A 28 2.85 -0.09 14.93
CA THR A 28 1.53 0.47 14.68
C THR A 28 1.59 1.90 14.16
N THR A 29 2.40 2.77 14.78
CA THR A 29 2.51 4.16 14.35
C THR A 29 3.07 4.28 12.93
N LYS A 30 4.12 3.50 12.60
CA LYS A 30 4.69 3.44 11.25
C LYS A 30 3.69 2.93 10.21
N TYR A 31 2.96 1.85 10.53
CA TYR A 31 1.90 1.34 9.67
C TYR A 31 0.80 2.37 9.47
N PHE A 32 0.29 2.98 10.54
CA PHE A 32 -0.79 3.95 10.46
C PHE A 32 -0.42 5.16 9.60
N LEU A 33 0.73 5.79 9.86
CA LEU A 33 1.16 6.98 9.14
C LEU A 33 1.36 6.71 7.64
N THR A 34 2.00 5.59 7.32
CA THR A 34 2.26 5.22 5.91
C THR A 34 0.98 4.89 5.17
N GLN A 35 0.06 4.17 5.81
CA GLN A 35 -1.21 3.78 5.19
C GLN A 35 -2.21 4.94 5.08
N ALA A 36 -2.19 5.88 6.03
CA ALA A 36 -2.96 7.12 5.99
C ALA A 36 -2.45 8.08 4.91
N ALA A 37 -1.13 8.19 4.74
CA ALA A 37 -0.55 8.94 3.63
C ALA A 37 -0.94 8.32 2.27
N ALA A 38 -0.87 6.99 2.16
CA ALA A 38 -1.27 6.27 0.96
C ALA A 38 -2.77 6.44 0.64
N SER A 39 -3.62 6.43 1.66
CA SER A 39 -5.07 6.60 1.49
C SER A 39 -5.47 8.04 1.14
N ALA A 40 -4.79 9.04 1.72
CA ALA A 40 -4.95 10.43 1.33
C ALA A 40 -4.53 10.65 -0.13
N LEU A 41 -3.41 10.04 -0.56
CA LEU A 41 -2.94 10.12 -1.95
C LEU A 41 -3.90 9.42 -2.92
N LEU A 42 -4.51 8.31 -2.51
CA LEU A 42 -5.56 7.63 -3.28
C LEU A 42 -6.80 8.51 -3.45
N LEU A 43 -7.28 9.15 -2.37
CA LEU A 43 -8.38 10.10 -2.47
C LEU A 43 -8.04 11.25 -3.40
N PHE A 44 -6.87 11.84 -3.24
CA PHE A 44 -6.44 12.96 -4.06
C PHE A 44 -6.34 12.59 -5.55
N ALA A 45 -5.85 11.39 -5.88
CA ALA A 45 -5.88 10.87 -7.23
C ALA A 45 -7.31 10.77 -7.78
N SER A 46 -8.24 10.23 -6.96
CA SER A 46 -9.64 10.09 -7.36
C SER A 46 -10.37 11.44 -7.51
N THR A 47 -10.09 12.42 -6.66
CA THR A 47 -10.72 13.75 -6.75
C THR A 47 -10.21 14.52 -7.95
N ILE A 48 -8.91 14.43 -8.28
CA ILE A 48 -8.38 14.99 -9.52
C ILE A 48 -9.06 14.34 -10.73
N ASN A 49 -9.18 13.01 -10.73
CA ASN A 49 -9.83 12.33 -11.86
C ASN A 49 -11.28 12.78 -12.02
N ALA A 50 -12.06 12.78 -10.94
CA ALA A 50 -13.45 13.21 -10.93
C ALA A 50 -13.62 14.69 -11.30
N TRP A 51 -12.66 15.55 -10.94
CA TRP A 51 -12.64 16.95 -11.35
C TRP A 51 -12.52 17.09 -12.87
N HIS A 52 -11.75 16.23 -13.52
CA HIS A 52 -11.56 16.28 -14.98
C HIS A 52 -12.67 15.56 -15.77
N THR A 53 -13.18 14.42 -15.28
CA THR A 53 -14.18 13.61 -16.02
C THR A 53 -15.62 13.88 -15.61
N GLY A 54 -15.84 14.46 -14.41
CA GLY A 54 -17.16 14.59 -13.81
C GLY A 54 -17.76 13.28 -13.29
N THR A 55 -17.01 12.16 -13.33
CA THR A 55 -17.48 10.83 -12.93
C THR A 55 -16.64 10.23 -11.82
N TRP A 56 -17.28 9.43 -10.96
CA TRP A 56 -16.63 8.67 -9.88
C TRP A 56 -16.45 7.19 -10.22
N ASP A 57 -16.58 6.84 -11.51
CA ASP A 57 -16.43 5.46 -11.94
C ASP A 57 -14.97 5.01 -11.87
N ILE A 58 -14.75 3.83 -11.28
CA ILE A 58 -13.41 3.26 -11.07
C ILE A 58 -12.76 2.90 -12.40
N SER A 59 -13.56 2.53 -13.41
CA SER A 59 -13.04 2.11 -14.72
C SER A 59 -12.55 3.28 -15.58
N GLN A 60 -12.98 4.51 -15.28
CA GLN A 60 -12.75 5.70 -16.10
C GLN A 60 -11.64 6.59 -15.53
N LEU A 61 -10.43 6.05 -15.47
CA LEU A 61 -9.22 6.81 -15.14
C LEU A 61 -8.56 7.32 -16.43
N THR A 62 -8.81 8.58 -16.78
CA THR A 62 -8.36 9.16 -18.06
C THR A 62 -7.25 10.18 -17.90
N ASN A 63 -7.09 10.78 -16.71
CA ASN A 63 -6.09 11.80 -16.49
C ASN A 63 -4.73 11.15 -16.09
N GLN A 64 -3.71 11.31 -16.94
CA GLN A 64 -2.41 10.67 -16.72
C GLN A 64 -1.80 10.93 -15.33
N PRO A 65 -1.74 12.18 -14.81
CA PRO A 65 -1.28 12.43 -13.44
C PRO A 65 -2.10 11.68 -12.38
N SER A 66 -3.44 11.61 -12.49
CA SER A 66 -4.25 10.86 -11.51
C SER A 66 -3.94 9.36 -11.55
N CYS A 67 -3.72 8.78 -12.74
CA CYS A 67 -3.29 7.39 -12.89
C CYS A 67 -1.94 7.15 -12.21
N THR A 68 -0.96 8.03 -12.42
CA THR A 68 0.36 7.89 -11.76
C THR A 68 0.26 8.02 -10.24
N MET A 69 -0.54 8.96 -9.73
CA MET A 69 -0.77 9.08 -8.29
C MET A 69 -1.47 7.85 -7.73
N LEU A 70 -2.48 7.31 -8.44
CA LEU A 70 -3.14 6.07 -8.05
C LEU A 70 -2.15 4.90 -7.99
N THR A 71 -1.28 4.74 -8.99
CA THR A 71 -0.23 3.69 -8.97
C THR A 71 0.69 3.86 -7.76
N MET A 72 1.11 5.09 -7.45
CA MET A 72 1.97 5.35 -6.30
C MET A 72 1.25 5.07 -4.98
N ALA A 73 -0.02 5.48 -4.82
CA ALA A 73 -0.81 5.18 -3.64
C ALA A 73 -0.95 3.67 -3.38
N LEU A 74 -1.30 2.91 -4.42
CA LEU A 74 -1.44 1.46 -4.32
C LEU A 74 -0.09 0.79 -4.06
N SER A 75 0.99 1.26 -4.69
CA SER A 75 2.35 0.78 -4.43
C SER A 75 2.80 1.00 -2.99
N MET A 76 2.41 2.13 -2.38
CA MET A 76 2.69 2.43 -0.98
C MET A 76 1.92 1.49 -0.05
N LYS A 77 0.62 1.25 -0.32
CA LYS A 77 -0.18 0.27 0.42
C LYS A 77 0.38 -1.15 0.33
N LEU A 78 0.88 -1.53 -0.84
CA LEU A 78 1.51 -2.83 -1.09
C LEU A 78 2.97 -2.90 -0.59
N GLY A 79 3.60 -1.79 -0.23
CA GLY A 79 5.00 -1.76 0.19
C GLY A 79 5.97 -2.16 -0.93
N LEU A 80 5.72 -1.73 -2.16
CA LEU A 80 6.65 -1.89 -3.28
C LEU A 80 7.81 -0.90 -3.17
N ALA A 81 8.99 -1.25 -3.67
CA ALA A 81 10.12 -0.33 -3.72
C ALA A 81 9.81 0.84 -4.69
N PRO A 82 10.19 2.09 -4.36
CA PRO A 82 11.01 2.51 -3.20
C PRO A 82 10.23 2.69 -1.88
N LEU A 83 8.90 2.61 -1.88
CA LEU A 83 8.01 2.84 -0.73
C LEU A 83 7.86 1.65 0.24
N HIS A 84 8.83 0.75 0.24
CA HIS A 84 8.83 -0.53 0.96
C HIS A 84 9.31 -0.46 2.42
N PHE A 85 9.96 0.64 2.83
CA PHE A 85 10.69 0.74 4.12
C PHE A 85 9.83 0.49 5.36
N TRP A 86 8.52 0.74 5.29
CA TRP A 86 7.62 0.46 6.40
C TRP A 86 7.45 -1.04 6.67
N LEU A 87 7.57 -1.88 5.63
CA LEU A 87 7.17 -3.28 5.70
C LEU A 87 8.10 -4.12 6.60
N PRO A 88 9.44 -4.08 6.46
CA PRO A 88 10.34 -4.84 7.34
C PRO A 88 10.18 -4.44 8.81
N GLU A 89 10.13 -3.14 9.11
CA GLU A 89 10.05 -2.64 10.48
C GLU A 89 8.72 -3.01 11.17
N VAL A 90 7.61 -2.93 10.43
CA VAL A 90 6.30 -3.34 10.94
C VAL A 90 6.28 -4.83 11.22
N LEU A 91 6.72 -5.67 10.27
CA LEU A 91 6.70 -7.13 10.45
C LEU A 91 7.53 -7.55 11.66
N GLN A 92 8.71 -6.96 11.85
CA GLN A 92 9.62 -7.25 12.95
C GLN A 92 9.06 -6.83 14.33
N GLY A 93 8.21 -5.80 14.37
CA GLY A 93 7.56 -5.33 15.59
C GLY A 93 6.24 -6.02 15.92
N THR A 94 5.78 -6.94 15.07
CA THR A 94 4.50 -7.64 15.21
C THR A 94 4.67 -9.12 15.51
N SER A 95 3.61 -9.82 15.94
CA SER A 95 3.66 -11.27 16.11
C SER A 95 3.52 -11.99 14.77
N LEU A 96 4.00 -13.24 14.68
CA LEU A 96 3.99 -14.01 13.43
C LEU A 96 2.58 -14.14 12.80
N SER A 97 1.54 -14.32 13.62
CA SER A 97 0.15 -14.41 13.12
C SER A 97 -0.31 -13.10 12.48
N THR A 98 0.05 -11.97 13.07
CA THR A 98 -0.28 -10.65 12.53
C THR A 98 0.55 -10.30 11.29
N ALA A 99 1.83 -10.68 11.27
CA ALA A 99 2.70 -10.58 10.10
C ALA A 99 2.14 -11.39 8.90
N LEU A 100 1.60 -12.58 9.15
CA LEU A 100 0.92 -13.39 8.12
C LEU A 100 -0.30 -12.66 7.54
N ILE A 101 -1.13 -12.04 8.37
CA ILE A 101 -2.30 -11.27 7.91
C ILE A 101 -1.85 -10.04 7.08
N ILE A 102 -0.80 -9.33 7.51
CA ILE A 102 -0.26 -8.16 6.81
C ILE A 102 0.34 -8.54 5.45
N THR A 103 0.99 -9.70 5.35
CA THR A 103 1.64 -10.15 4.11
C THR A 103 0.67 -10.81 3.12
N THR A 104 -0.49 -11.30 3.58
CA THR A 104 -1.49 -11.98 2.72
C THR A 104 -2.74 -11.12 2.53
N TRP A 105 -3.55 -10.96 3.58
CA TRP A 105 -4.87 -10.33 3.53
C TRP A 105 -4.81 -8.86 3.13
N GLN A 106 -3.86 -8.10 3.68
CA GLN A 106 -3.70 -6.68 3.36
C GLN A 106 -3.27 -6.42 1.90
N LYS A 107 -2.77 -7.44 1.18
CA LYS A 107 -2.38 -7.30 -0.23
C LYS A 107 -3.55 -7.49 -1.20
N LEU A 108 -4.59 -8.24 -0.82
CA LEU A 108 -5.67 -8.63 -1.73
C LEU A 108 -6.45 -7.43 -2.27
N ALA A 109 -6.89 -6.52 -1.40
CA ALA A 109 -7.72 -5.39 -1.81
C ALA A 109 -6.98 -4.37 -2.71
N PRO A 110 -5.74 -3.95 -2.40
CA PRO A 110 -4.97 -3.11 -3.32
C PRO A 110 -4.67 -3.78 -4.66
N MET A 111 -4.36 -5.09 -4.66
CA MET A 111 -4.14 -5.84 -5.91
C MET A 111 -5.40 -5.92 -6.77
N ALA A 112 -6.56 -6.12 -6.17
CA ALA A 112 -7.84 -6.11 -6.89
C ALA A 112 -8.11 -4.75 -7.55
N LEU A 113 -7.77 -3.64 -6.90
CA LEU A 113 -7.91 -2.31 -7.50
C LEU A 113 -6.93 -2.07 -8.66
N MET A 114 -5.68 -2.54 -8.54
CA MET A 114 -4.74 -2.49 -9.68
C MET A 114 -5.28 -3.31 -10.86
N PHE A 115 -5.86 -4.49 -10.60
CA PHE A 115 -6.46 -5.32 -11.63
C PHE A 115 -7.67 -4.64 -12.29
N LEU A 116 -8.58 -4.05 -11.53
CA LEU A 116 -9.75 -3.35 -12.08
C LEU A 116 -9.37 -2.13 -12.93
N THR A 117 -8.24 -1.49 -12.64
CA THR A 117 -7.79 -0.26 -13.30
C THR A 117 -6.70 -0.49 -14.34
N TYR A 118 -6.37 -1.74 -14.66
CA TYR A 118 -5.19 -2.12 -15.46
C TYR A 118 -5.05 -1.36 -16.78
N ASN A 119 -6.17 -1.09 -17.47
CA ASN A 119 -6.19 -0.37 -18.75
C ASN A 119 -5.66 1.06 -18.67
N SER A 120 -5.72 1.68 -17.49
CA SER A 120 -5.34 3.09 -17.26
C SER A 120 -3.94 3.25 -16.66
N LEU A 121 -3.31 2.17 -16.20
CA LEU A 121 -2.02 2.22 -15.52
C LEU A 121 -0.88 2.21 -16.54
N ASN A 122 0.15 3.01 -16.29
CA ASN A 122 1.31 3.05 -17.18
C ASN A 122 2.19 1.79 -16.99
N PRO A 123 2.37 0.94 -18.02
CA PRO A 123 3.14 -0.28 -17.91
C PRO A 123 4.63 -0.03 -17.59
N SER A 124 5.21 1.10 -18.02
CA SER A 124 6.61 1.39 -17.73
C SER A 124 6.84 1.65 -16.24
N ILE A 125 5.92 2.36 -15.58
CA ILE A 125 5.96 2.60 -14.13
C ILE A 125 5.78 1.28 -13.37
N LEU A 126 4.83 0.44 -13.79
CA LEU A 126 4.63 -0.86 -13.16
C LEU A 126 5.85 -1.78 -13.28
N MET A 127 6.46 -1.83 -14.47
CA MET A 127 7.66 -2.65 -14.70
C MET A 127 8.85 -2.14 -13.88
N THR A 128 9.04 -0.82 -13.81
CA THR A 128 10.13 -0.23 -12.99
C THR A 128 9.94 -0.51 -11.51
N LEU A 129 8.73 -0.34 -10.96
CA LEU A 129 8.41 -0.72 -9.57
C LEU A 129 8.63 -2.22 -9.33
N GLY A 130 8.23 -3.07 -10.27
CA GLY A 130 8.44 -4.53 -10.21
C GLY A 130 9.91 -4.91 -10.16
N LEU A 131 10.72 -4.40 -11.09
CA LEU A 131 12.17 -4.66 -11.13
C LEU A 131 12.88 -4.15 -9.87
N LEU A 132 12.56 -2.92 -9.44
CA LEU A 132 13.13 -2.34 -8.22
C LEU A 132 12.76 -3.17 -6.99
N SER A 133 11.49 -3.60 -6.87
CA SER A 133 11.05 -4.40 -5.73
C SER A 133 11.71 -5.78 -5.69
N ALA A 134 11.91 -6.42 -6.84
CA ALA A 134 12.65 -7.69 -6.92
C ALA A 134 14.12 -7.54 -6.51
N LEU A 135 14.81 -6.51 -7.01
CA LEU A 135 16.21 -6.25 -6.68
C LEU A 135 16.42 -5.90 -5.22
N VAL A 136 15.61 -4.96 -4.70
CA VAL A 136 15.72 -4.49 -3.32
C VAL A 136 15.29 -5.58 -2.34
N GLY A 137 14.24 -6.34 -2.65
CA GLY A 137 13.83 -7.49 -1.84
C GLY A 137 14.89 -8.60 -1.82
N GLY A 138 15.49 -8.92 -2.98
CA GLY A 138 16.56 -9.91 -3.10
C GLY A 138 17.80 -9.54 -2.30
N TRP A 139 18.33 -8.32 -2.48
CA TRP A 139 19.51 -7.87 -1.73
C TRP A 139 19.23 -7.64 -0.26
N GLY A 140 18.06 -7.07 0.09
CA GLY A 140 17.67 -6.84 1.46
C GLY A 140 17.53 -8.13 2.26
N GLY A 141 17.01 -9.20 1.65
CA GLY A 141 16.83 -10.49 2.30
C GLY A 141 18.13 -11.22 2.64
N LEU A 142 19.19 -11.04 1.85
CA LEU A 142 20.49 -11.72 2.08
C LEU A 142 21.19 -11.26 3.37
N ASN A 143 20.88 -10.08 3.88
CA ASN A 143 21.54 -9.49 5.05
C ASN A 143 20.62 -9.38 6.28
N GLN A 144 19.59 -10.22 6.38
CA GLN A 144 18.68 -10.25 7.52
C GLN A 144 18.90 -11.52 8.35
N THR A 145 19.18 -11.36 9.65
CA THR A 145 19.38 -12.45 10.61
C THR A 145 18.22 -12.63 11.59
N GLN A 146 17.27 -11.69 11.55
CA GLN A 146 16.04 -11.72 12.35
C GLN A 146 15.07 -12.75 11.77
#